data_AF-A0A920VIF8-F1
#
_entry.id   AF-A0A920VIF8-F1
#
_cell.length_a   1.000
_cell.length_b   1.000
_cell.length_c   1.000
_cell.angle_alpha   90.00
_cell.angle_beta   90.00
_cell.angle_gamma   90.00
#
_symmetry.space_group_name_H-M   'P 1'
#
loop_
_entity.id
_entity.type
_entity.pdbx_description
1 polymer ?
#
loop_
_entity_poly.entity_id
_entity_poly.type
_entity_poly.pdbx_seq_one_letter_code
_entity_poly.pdbx_strand_id
1 'polypeptide(L)' 'MEQTGNLRAPYSGYLVFPKWGETGVGIVGHVETSILVEARTAPEATKVLESLTLYEVKEQLENAIIRQSELRTEEGS' A
#
# COMPACT_ATOMS: atom_id res chain seq x y z
N MET A 1 7.50 -17.97 0.70
CA MET A 1 8.70 -17.43 1.36
C MET A 1 8.29 -16.89 2.72
N GLU A 2 8.79 -17.47 3.79
CA GLU A 2 8.64 -16.91 5.13
C GLU A 2 9.44 -15.60 5.18
N GLN A 3 8.75 -14.46 5.25
CA GLN A 3 9.39 -13.19 5.55
C GLN A 3 9.79 -13.27 7.02
N THR A 4 11.07 -13.56 7.28
CA THR A 4 11.67 -13.39 8.61
C THR A 4 11.47 -11.94 8.98
N GLY A 5 10.41 -11.65 9.74
CA GLY A 5 10.06 -10.29 10.14
C GLY A 5 11.30 -9.62 10.71
N ASN A 6 11.65 -8.44 10.18
CA ASN A 6 12.83 -7.72 10.61
C ASN A 6 12.68 -7.44 12.11
N LEU A 7 13.35 -8.23 12.96
CA LEU A 7 13.20 -8.16 14.43
C LEU A 7 13.63 -6.79 14.98
N ARG A 8 14.36 -5.99 14.18
CA ARG A 8 14.77 -4.62 14.51
C ARG A 8 13.77 -3.56 14.06
N ALA A 9 12.81 -3.90 13.21
CA ALA A 9 11.74 -3.03 12.72
C ALA A 9 10.47 -3.86 12.43
N PRO A 10 9.78 -4.36 13.46
CA PRO A 10 8.69 -5.33 13.29
C PRO A 10 7.40 -4.73 12.74
N TYR A 11 7.34 -3.42 12.51
CA TYR A 11 6.16 -2.75 11.98
C TYR A 11 6.43 -2.29 10.56
N SER A 12 5.65 -2.77 9.60
CA SER A 12 5.67 -2.29 8.22
C SER A 12 4.42 -1.46 7.93
N GLY A 13 4.60 -0.32 7.28
CA GLY A 13 3.52 0.60 6.91
C GLY A 13 3.38 0.70 5.39
N TYR A 14 2.14 0.74 4.92
CA TYR A 14 1.76 0.88 3.51
C TYR A 14 0.40 1.58 3.42
N LEU A 15 0.03 2.06 2.23
CA LEU A 15 -1.26 2.69 1.97
C LEU A 15 -2.20 1.73 1.24
N VAL A 16 -3.49 1.78 1.58
CA VAL A 16 -4.57 1.05 0.89
C VAL A 16 -5.52 2.06 0.27
N PHE A 17 -5.78 1.91 -1.03
CA PHE A 17 -6.68 2.76 -1.78
C PHE A 17 -7.93 1.96 -2.20
N PRO A 18 -9.07 2.15 -1.52
CA PRO A 18 -10.29 1.44 -1.86
C PRO A 18 -10.88 1.96 -3.18
N LYS A 19 -11.31 1.04 -4.04
CA LYS A 19 -12.15 1.30 -5.19
C LYS A 19 -13.60 1.17 -4.77
N TRP A 20 -14.32 2.29 -4.75
CA TRP A 20 -15.75 2.31 -4.45
C TRP A 20 -16.57 1.88 -5.67
N GLY A 21 -17.71 1.25 -5.42
CA GLY A 21 -18.71 1.01 -6.45
C GLY A 21 -19.23 2.32 -7.04
N GLU A 22 -19.74 2.29 -8.26
CA GLU A 22 -20.21 3.49 -8.99
C GLU A 22 -21.30 4.27 -8.23
N THR A 23 -22.13 3.57 -7.46
CA THR A 23 -23.17 4.16 -6.61
C THR A 23 -22.63 4.74 -5.29
N GLY A 24 -21.32 4.64 -5.04
CA GLY A 24 -20.68 4.98 -3.77
C GLY A 24 -21.00 4.00 -2.62
N VAL A 25 -21.81 2.97 -2.89
CA VAL A 25 -22.17 1.95 -1.89
C VAL A 25 -21.22 0.77 -2.00
N GLY A 26 -20.34 0.64 -1.00
CA GLY A 26 -19.45 -0.52 -0.83
C GLY A 26 -18.14 -0.45 -1.63
N ILE A 27 -17.17 -1.25 -1.17
CA ILE A 27 -15.84 -1.38 -1.77
C ILE A 27 -15.88 -2.56 -2.76
N VAL A 28 -15.58 -2.29 -4.03
CA VAL A 28 -15.56 -3.30 -5.11
C VAL A 28 -14.15 -3.81 -5.43
N GLY A 29 -13.14 -3.24 -4.77
CA GLY A 29 -11.74 -3.66 -4.90
C GLY A 29 -10.82 -2.68 -4.18
N HIS A 30 -9.52 -2.90 -4.27
CA HIS A 30 -8.51 -1.97 -3.78
C HIS A 30 -7.19 -2.17 -4.53
N VAL A 31 -6.30 -1.20 -4.38
CA VAL A 31 -4.87 -1.36 -4.61
C VAL A 31 -4.14 -1.04 -3.32
N GLU A 32 -3.00 -1.69 -3.12
CA GLU A 32 -2.11 -1.43 -1.99
C GLU A 32 -0.71 -1.10 -2.49
N THR A 33 -0.02 -0.24 -1.76
CA THR A 33 1.37 0.08 -2.05
C THR A 33 2.29 -1.07 -1.64
N SER A 34 3.55 -1.03 -2.07
CA SER A 34 4.60 -1.74 -1.32
C SER A 34 4.68 -1.22 0.10
N ILE A 35 5.45 -1.91 0.95
CA ILE A 35 5.91 -1.36 2.22
C ILE A 35 6.65 -0.04 1.93
N LEU A 36 6.16 1.05 2.53
CA LEU A 36 6.73 2.39 2.44
C LEU A 36 7.64 2.71 3.63
N VAL A 37 7.40 2.07 4.77
CA VAL A 37 8.17 2.29 6.00
C VAL A 37 8.29 0.99 6.79
N GLU A 38 9.48 0.75 7.36
CA GLU A 38 9.67 -0.21 8.46
C GLU A 38 10.06 0.57 9.73
N ALA A 39 9.45 0.25 10.86
CA ALA A 39 9.65 0.97 12.11
C ALA A 39 9.71 0.04 13.33
N ARG A 40 10.24 0.57 14.44
CA ARG A 40 10.34 -0.16 15.71
C ARG A 40 9.01 -0.20 16.45
N THR A 41 8.15 0.77 16.20
CA THR A 41 6.82 0.87 16.82
C THR A 41 5.76 1.26 15.78
N ALA A 42 4.50 0.87 16.02
CA ALA A 42 3.39 1.28 15.15
C ALA A 42 3.24 2.81 15.05
N PRO A 43 3.32 3.61 16.15
CA PRO A 43 3.21 5.07 16.05
C PRO A 43 4.31 5.72 15.20
N GLU A 44 5.52 5.17 15.18
CA GLU A 44 6.59 5.65 14.29
C GLU A 44 6.26 5.42 12.82
N ALA A 45 5.76 4.22 12.47
CA ALA A 45 5.30 3.93 11.12
C ALA A 45 4.14 4.86 10.72
N THR A 46 3.15 5.03 11.60
CA THR A 46 2.01 5.93 11.39
C THR A 46 2.47 7.37 11.15
N LYS A 47 3.38 7.90 11.97
CA LYS A 47 3.89 9.26 11.81
C LYS A 47 4.56 9.49 10.46
N VAL A 48 5.28 8.50 9.94
CA VAL A 48 5.87 8.58 8.60
C VAL A 48 4.79 8.61 7.52
N LEU A 49 3.81 7.70 7.60
CA LEU A 49 2.70 7.67 6.63
C LEU A 49 1.86 8.96 6.66
N GLU A 50 1.60 9.52 7.85
CA GLU A 50 0.86 10.78 8.03
C GLU A 50 1.66 12.00 7.53
N SER A 51 2.98 11.89 7.42
CA SER A 51 3.83 12.98 6.93
C SER A 51 3.88 13.09 5.40
N LEU A 52 3.33 12.10 4.69
CA LEU A 52 3.27 12.12 3.23
C LEU A 52 2.41 13.29 2.75
N THR A 53 2.94 14.05 1.81
CA THR A 53 2.18 15.05 1.08
C THR A 53 1.15 14.38 0.18
N LEU A 54 0.11 15.11 -0.20
CA LEU A 54 -0.87 14.60 -1.16
C LEU A 54 -0.27 14.27 -2.53
N TYR A 55 0.85 14.91 -2.90
CA TYR A 55 1.58 14.59 -4.13
C TYR A 55 2.25 13.22 -4.04
N GLU A 56 2.92 12.92 -2.92
CA GLU A 56 3.52 11.61 -2.67
C GLU A 56 2.43 10.53 -2.58
N VAL A 57 1.32 10.79 -1.89
CA VAL A 57 0.18 9.85 -1.85
C VAL A 57 -0.36 9.55 -3.25
N LYS A 58 -0.49 10.57 -4.11
CA LYS A 58 -0.91 10.39 -5.51
C LYS A 58 0.08 9.51 -6.28
N GLU A 59 1.38 9.78 -6.18
CA GLU A 59 2.42 8.99 -6.84
C GLU A 59 2.37 7.52 -6.39
N GLN A 60 2.19 7.27 -5.09
CA GLN A 60 2.06 5.92 -4.55
C GLN A 60 0.83 5.17 -5.08
N LEU A 61 -0.31 5.87 -5.24
CA LEU A 61 -1.50 5.29 -5.88
C LEU A 61 -1.21 4.92 -7.35
N GLU A 62 -0.62 5.83 -8.12
CA GLU A 62 -0.29 5.60 -9.52
C GLU A 62 0.63 4.39 -9.68
N ASN A 63 1.68 4.29 -8.87
CA ASN A 63 2.59 3.16 -8.85
C ASN A 63 1.89 1.84 -8.47
N ALA A 64 0.99 1.86 -7.48
CA ALA A 64 0.23 0.68 -7.07
C ALA A 64 -0.71 0.17 -8.18
N ILE A 65 -1.34 1.08 -8.94
CA ILE A 65 -2.18 0.73 -10.10
C ILE A 65 -1.35 0.05 -11.20
N ILE A 66 -0.18 0.61 -11.53
CA ILE A 66 0.71 0.06 -12.55
C ILE A 66 1.12 -1.36 -12.17
N ARG A 67 1.64 -1.57 -10.96
CA ARG A 67 2.04 -2.90 -10.50
C ARG A 67 0.90 -3.91 -10.55
N GLN A 68 -0.29 -3.56 -10.08
CA GLN A 68 -1.43 -4.48 -10.11
C GLN A 68 -1.82 -4.85 -11.55
N SER A 69 -1.66 -3.93 -12.50
CA SER A 69 -1.91 -4.21 -13.91
C SER A 69 -0.92 -5.21 -14.49
N GLU A 70 0.36 -5.12 -14.13
CA GLU A 70 1.43 -6.03 -14.56
C GLU A 70 1.19 -7.46 -14.02
N LEU A 71 0.90 -7.59 -12.72
CA LEU A 71 0.59 -8.87 -12.09
C LEU A 71 -0.59 -9.60 -12.76
N ARG A 72 -1.64 -8.87 -13.12
CA ARG A 72 -2.81 -9.44 -13.81
C ARG A 72 -2.48 -9.93 -15.23
N THR A 73 -1.52 -9.31 -15.90
CA THR A 73 -1.08 -9.74 -17.25
C THR A 73 -0.22 -11.00 -17.18
N GLU A 74 0.57 -11.16 -16.13
CA GLU A 74 1.39 -12.35 -15.88
C GLU A 74 0.55 -13.58 -15.48
N GLU A 75 -0.51 -13.40 -14.69
CA GLU A 75 -1.42 -14.49 -14.28
C GLU A 75 -2.33 -14.98 -15.42
N GLY A 76 -2.51 -14.18 -16.47
CA GLY A 76 -3.36 -14.49 -17.63
C GLY A 76 -2.64 -15.05 -18.85
N SER A 77 -1.32 -15.29 -18.76
CA SER A 77 -0.46 -15.79 -19.85
C SER A 77 -0.11 -17.27 -19.72
#